data_AF-A0A7Z9Y496-F1
#
_entry.id   AF-A0A7Z9Y496-F1
#
_cell.length_a   1.000
_cell.length_b   1.000
_cell.length_c   1.000
_cell.angle_alpha   90.00
_cell.angle_beta   90.00
_cell.angle_gamma   90.00
#
_symmetry.space_group_name_H-M   'P 1'
#
loop_
_entity.id
_entity.type
_entity.pdbx_description
1 polymer ?
#
loop_
_entity_poly.entity_id
_entity_poly.type
_entity_poly.pdbx_seq_one_letter_code
_entity_poly.pdbx_strand_id
1 'polypeptide(L)'
;FADPQIYGNSEIVNGQAISSGGAFYPGIGWIIFGMLLGGLIVAIVEKDFRIWVKYSPKMLLVSFIGGVIFSYGTRLAGGCTLNHLLGGVPMMSIHSLVAIVFMSIGGLSAFMLMGKLNLARNFKHQNTLSYSKAACANNDSGECANYDPDYKPTRRVIFWVSLIFMALFFGVALYGGLVNPEFLGHLKEGAIKPFNKSFAHKGFWYVVITLIAGVVAGFGMAKSGFGTECALVSAEASSMIKKDESKFAKMGLPRITRTLFKGLLPLQGVVAAWVITLAAIIFFWGFLGYTHGFSGSVKYQLTAGVPIGGFLLGAGAVLLIGCEIRSYMRLGLGYLNTWVGFMGFAIGYLPFTLFYDQHKAFLANTVMVEKYYWPELFTDSHAGQVAIAIVFWLALSGLLVYLVRKGAANTQTSTSSIVNKNTEELQGEIDAKIRFAPGD
;
A
#
# COMPACT_ATOMS: atom_id res chain seq x y z
N PHE A 1 -23.08 -28.27 7.66
CA PHE A 1 -22.70 -27.19 6.73
C PHE A 1 -21.33 -26.71 7.13
N ALA A 2 -20.39 -26.65 6.19
CA ALA A 2 -18.95 -26.57 6.42
C ALA A 2 -18.55 -25.37 7.28
N ASP A 3 -17.76 -25.64 8.33
CA ASP A 3 -17.10 -24.68 9.23
C ASP A 3 -16.04 -23.89 8.45
N PRO A 4 -16.24 -22.58 8.18
CA PRO A 4 -15.23 -21.75 7.58
C PRO A 4 -14.25 -21.30 8.68
N GLN A 5 -13.25 -22.14 8.96
CA GLN A 5 -12.10 -21.92 9.86
C GLN A 5 -11.16 -20.76 9.42
N ILE A 6 -11.68 -19.75 8.73
CA ILE A 6 -10.94 -18.60 8.21
C ILE A 6 -10.54 -17.64 9.35
N TYR A 7 -11.10 -17.83 10.55
CA TYR A 7 -10.86 -17.02 11.74
C TYR A 7 -10.51 -17.91 12.97
N GLY A 8 -9.61 -18.88 12.81
CA GLY A 8 -9.19 -19.77 13.91
C GLY A 8 -10.23 -20.83 14.28
N ASN A 9 -10.02 -21.50 15.43
CA ASN A 9 -10.89 -22.56 15.96
C ASN A 9 -12.35 -22.08 16.02
N SER A 10 -13.35 -22.93 15.80
CA SER A 10 -14.74 -22.58 16.06
C SER A 10 -15.22 -23.25 17.34
N GLU A 11 -15.81 -22.49 18.27
CA GLU A 11 -16.52 -23.05 19.43
C GLU A 11 -18.02 -23.02 19.17
N ILE A 12 -18.72 -24.09 19.58
CA ILE A 12 -20.18 -24.08 19.55
C ILE A 12 -20.68 -23.45 20.85
N VAL A 13 -21.25 -22.25 20.73
CA VAL A 13 -21.92 -21.56 21.83
C VAL A 13 -23.40 -21.44 21.48
N ASN A 14 -24.27 -21.95 22.36
CA ASN A 14 -25.74 -21.96 22.16
C ASN A 14 -26.20 -22.56 20.80
N GLY A 15 -25.50 -23.59 20.31
CA GLY A 15 -25.83 -24.26 19.05
C GLY A 15 -25.39 -23.53 17.78
N GLN A 16 -24.71 -22.39 17.90
CA GLN A 16 -24.07 -21.69 16.77
C GLN A 16 -22.56 -21.94 16.79
N ALA A 17 -21.99 -22.28 15.63
CA ALA A 17 -20.54 -22.32 15.45
C ALA A 17 -20.02 -20.89 15.35
N ILE A 18 -19.22 -20.48 16.33
CA ILE A 18 -18.67 -19.13 16.44
C ILE A 18 -17.17 -19.22 16.32
N SER A 19 -16.60 -18.39 15.44
CA SER A 19 -15.15 -18.28 15.32
C SER A 19 -14.53 -17.79 16.63
N SER A 20 -13.53 -18.55 17.09
CA SER A 20 -12.66 -18.31 18.24
C SER A 20 -11.21 -18.36 17.75
N GLY A 21 -10.61 -17.20 17.51
CA GLY A 21 -9.21 -17.13 17.09
C GLY A 21 -8.95 -16.05 16.06
N GLY A 22 -8.68 -14.84 16.55
CA GLY A 22 -8.28 -13.75 15.68
C GLY A 22 -7.20 -12.92 16.33
N ALA A 23 -6.13 -12.66 15.58
CA ALA A 23 -5.14 -11.66 15.94
C ALA A 23 -5.69 -10.23 15.99
N PHE A 24 -6.86 -10.02 15.39
CA PHE A 24 -7.54 -8.74 15.27
C PHE A 24 -9.03 -8.94 15.49
N TYR A 25 -9.67 -7.94 16.08
CA TYR A 25 -11.12 -7.82 16.09
C TYR A 25 -11.59 -7.70 14.65
N PRO A 26 -12.32 -8.70 14.09
CA PRO A 26 -12.93 -8.55 12.78
C PRO A 26 -13.82 -7.30 12.80
N GLY A 27 -13.69 -6.50 11.76
CA GLY A 27 -14.41 -5.24 11.66
C GLY A 27 -14.35 -4.66 10.26
N ILE A 28 -15.22 -3.71 10.00
CA ILE A 28 -15.28 -3.03 8.70
C ILE A 28 -14.32 -1.84 8.65
N GLY A 29 -13.49 -1.83 7.61
CA GLY A 29 -12.67 -0.70 7.26
C GLY A 29 -13.42 0.24 6.32
N TRP A 30 -14.24 1.17 6.85
CA TRP A 30 -14.96 2.14 6.02
C TRP A 30 -14.05 2.98 5.13
N ILE A 31 -12.88 3.37 5.63
CA ILE A 31 -11.85 4.08 4.86
C ILE A 31 -11.37 3.20 3.70
N ILE A 32 -11.17 1.89 3.93
CA ILE A 32 -10.74 0.93 2.90
C ILE A 32 -11.80 0.79 1.81
N PHE A 33 -13.07 0.67 2.22
CA PHE A 33 -14.17 0.63 1.28
C PHE A 33 -14.28 1.93 0.48
N GLY A 34 -14.11 3.08 1.15
CA GLY A 34 -14.03 4.38 0.50
C GLY A 34 -12.91 4.45 -0.53
N MET A 35 -11.71 3.94 -0.22
CA MET A 35 -10.59 3.93 -1.18
C MET A 35 -10.89 3.10 -2.43
N LEU A 36 -11.59 1.97 -2.28
CA LEU A 36 -12.09 1.17 -3.40
C LEU A 36 -13.11 1.97 -4.23
N LEU A 37 -14.09 2.60 -3.58
CA LEU A 37 -15.08 3.45 -4.25
C LEU A 37 -14.45 4.62 -4.98
N GLY A 38 -13.42 5.27 -4.40
CA GLY A 38 -12.68 6.34 -5.06
C GLY A 38 -12.02 5.89 -6.36
N GLY A 39 -11.42 4.70 -6.38
CA GLY A 39 -10.91 4.08 -7.60
C GLY A 39 -12.00 3.74 -8.62
N LEU A 40 -13.14 3.24 -8.15
CA LEU A 40 -14.30 2.96 -9.01
C LEU A 40 -14.86 4.23 -9.65
N ILE A 41 -14.97 5.33 -8.89
CA ILE A 41 -15.42 6.64 -9.40
C ILE A 41 -14.49 7.11 -10.52
N VAL A 42 -13.16 7.01 -10.33
CA VAL A 42 -12.20 7.36 -11.39
C VAL A 42 -12.41 6.52 -12.64
N ALA A 43 -12.56 5.20 -12.52
CA ALA A 43 -12.81 4.33 -13.68
C ALA A 43 -14.09 4.70 -14.44
N ILE A 44 -15.16 5.05 -13.72
CA ILE A 44 -16.44 5.47 -14.30
C ILE A 44 -16.31 6.81 -15.02
N VAL A 45 -15.74 7.82 -14.34
CA VAL A 45 -15.60 9.19 -14.88
C VAL A 45 -14.69 9.22 -16.10
N GLU A 46 -13.57 8.49 -16.05
CA GLU A 46 -12.63 8.38 -17.17
C GLU A 46 -13.12 7.46 -18.29
N LYS A 47 -14.18 6.67 -18.04
CA LYS A 47 -14.65 5.58 -18.92
C LYS A 47 -13.53 4.61 -19.28
N ASP A 48 -12.61 4.37 -18.34
CA ASP A 48 -11.42 3.54 -18.52
C ASP A 48 -11.29 2.59 -17.32
N PHE A 49 -12.06 1.50 -17.35
CA PHE A 49 -11.83 0.39 -16.43
C PHE A 49 -10.57 -0.37 -16.85
N ARG A 50 -9.63 -0.54 -15.94
CA ARG A 50 -8.32 -1.17 -16.20
C ARG A 50 -8.39 -2.70 -16.34
N ILE A 51 -9.57 -3.23 -16.65
CA ILE A 51 -9.83 -4.64 -16.97
C ILE A 51 -9.18 -5.08 -18.29
N TRP A 52 -8.88 -4.13 -19.19
CA TRP A 52 -8.19 -4.39 -20.45
C TRP A 52 -6.71 -4.71 -20.28
N VAL A 53 -6.14 -4.45 -19.09
CA VAL A 53 -4.70 -4.65 -18.84
C VAL A 53 -4.40 -6.14 -18.78
N LYS A 54 -3.67 -6.63 -19.78
CA LYS A 54 -3.35 -8.05 -19.94
C LYS A 54 -2.16 -8.43 -19.08
N TYR A 55 -2.39 -9.37 -18.15
CA TYR A 55 -1.34 -9.99 -17.36
C TYR A 55 -1.06 -11.43 -17.82
N SER A 56 0.22 -11.81 -17.83
CA SER A 56 0.61 -13.19 -18.10
C SER A 56 0.22 -14.10 -16.93
N PRO A 57 -0.03 -15.41 -17.16
CA PRO A 57 -0.29 -16.35 -16.06
C PRO A 57 0.81 -16.34 -15.00
N LYS A 58 2.08 -16.22 -15.43
CA LYS A 58 3.23 -16.06 -14.53
C LYS A 58 3.10 -14.83 -13.63
N MET A 59 2.69 -13.68 -14.18
CA MET A 59 2.48 -12.46 -13.39
C MET A 59 1.32 -12.61 -12.41
N LEU A 60 0.23 -13.27 -12.80
CA LEU A 60 -0.91 -13.51 -11.90
C LEU A 60 -0.52 -14.42 -10.74
N LEU A 61 0.25 -15.49 -11.00
CA LEU A 61 0.79 -16.37 -9.96
C LEU A 61 1.72 -15.62 -9.00
N VAL A 62 2.63 -14.80 -9.54
CA VAL A 62 3.53 -13.97 -8.72
C VAL A 62 2.74 -12.94 -7.91
N SER A 63 1.67 -12.37 -8.46
CA SER A 63 0.81 -11.43 -7.72
C SER A 63 0.09 -12.12 -6.56
N PHE A 64 -0.40 -13.35 -6.78
CA PHE A 64 -1.00 -14.18 -5.74
C PHE A 64 0.00 -14.49 -4.62
N ILE A 65 1.19 -15.00 -4.95
CA ILE A 65 2.25 -15.29 -3.98
C ILE A 65 2.69 -14.01 -3.26
N GLY A 66 2.81 -12.91 -4.00
CA GLY A 66 3.10 -11.58 -3.44
C GLY A 66 2.08 -11.16 -2.40
N GLY A 67 0.79 -11.37 -2.67
CA GLY A 67 -0.29 -11.15 -1.71
C GLY A 67 -0.16 -12.00 -0.45
N VAL A 68 0.17 -13.29 -0.57
CA VAL A 68 0.41 -14.19 0.57
C VAL A 68 1.54 -13.66 1.46
N ILE A 69 2.70 -13.38 0.85
CA ILE A 69 3.90 -12.88 1.55
C ILE A 69 3.62 -11.52 2.18
N PHE A 70 2.97 -10.61 1.45
CA PHE A 70 2.61 -9.29 1.92
C PHE A 70 1.72 -9.39 3.16
N SER A 71 0.64 -10.17 3.09
CA SER A 71 -0.33 -10.31 4.17
C SER A 71 0.31 -10.85 5.44
N TYR A 72 1.08 -11.93 5.33
CA TYR A 72 1.79 -12.49 6.48
C TYR A 72 2.80 -11.50 7.07
N GLY A 73 3.57 -10.82 6.21
CA GLY A 73 4.51 -9.76 6.59
C GLY A 73 3.84 -8.64 7.39
N THR A 74 2.64 -8.20 6.99
CA THR A 74 1.90 -7.16 7.75
C THR A 74 1.57 -7.55 9.18
N ARG A 75 1.44 -8.85 9.48
CA ARG A 75 1.11 -9.32 10.83
C ARG A 75 2.34 -9.44 11.71
N LEU A 76 3.44 -9.95 11.16
CA LEU A 76 4.72 -9.98 11.85
C LEU A 76 5.26 -8.57 12.12
N ALA A 77 5.14 -7.67 11.14
CA ALA A 77 5.54 -6.27 11.26
C ALA A 77 4.53 -5.44 12.08
N GLY A 78 3.47 -6.01 12.64
CA GLY A 78 2.50 -5.21 13.41
C GLY A 78 1.91 -4.02 12.65
N GLY A 79 1.80 -4.11 11.32
CA GLY A 79 1.39 -2.98 10.50
C GLY A 79 1.55 -3.23 9.01
N CYS A 80 0.80 -2.47 8.24
CA CYS A 80 0.87 -2.39 6.79
C CYS A 80 1.71 -1.18 6.36
N THR A 81 1.86 -0.95 5.06
CA THR A 81 2.60 0.21 4.55
C THR A 81 1.96 1.54 4.84
N LEU A 82 0.63 1.61 4.88
CA LEU A 82 -0.07 2.80 5.36
C LEU A 82 0.32 3.11 6.81
N ASN A 83 0.29 2.07 7.66
CA ASN A 83 0.58 2.18 9.08
C ASN A 83 2.01 2.64 9.32
N HIS A 84 3.02 2.03 8.67
CA HIS A 84 4.41 2.38 8.93
C HIS A 84 4.83 3.69 8.25
N LEU A 85 4.50 3.88 6.98
CA LEU A 85 4.94 5.06 6.24
C LEU A 85 4.08 6.27 6.56
N LEU A 86 2.76 6.24 6.33
CA LEU A 86 1.96 7.46 6.46
C LEU A 86 1.56 7.77 7.90
N GLY A 87 1.52 6.78 8.79
CA GLY A 87 1.27 6.97 10.22
C GLY A 87 2.54 6.98 11.06
N GLY A 88 3.32 5.91 10.99
CA GLY A 88 4.43 5.60 11.90
C GLY A 88 5.60 6.59 11.83
N VAL A 89 5.99 7.02 10.62
CA VAL A 89 7.07 8.02 10.46
C VAL A 89 6.65 9.38 11.03
N PRO A 90 5.48 9.97 10.66
CA PRO A 90 4.99 11.19 11.31
C PRO A 90 4.81 11.04 12.82
N MET A 91 4.43 9.85 13.28
CA MET A 91 4.32 9.53 14.70
C MET A 91 5.67 9.32 15.39
N MET A 92 6.80 9.37 14.67
CA MET A 92 8.14 9.14 15.21
C MET A 92 8.28 7.76 15.89
N SER A 93 7.57 6.75 15.37
CA SER A 93 7.55 5.38 15.91
C SER A 93 8.86 4.65 15.64
N ILE A 94 9.53 4.18 16.71
CA ILE A 94 10.78 3.39 16.61
C ILE A 94 10.56 2.12 15.80
N HIS A 95 9.49 1.39 16.13
CA HIS A 95 9.06 0.22 15.39
C HIS A 95 8.98 0.53 13.90
N SER A 96 8.20 1.54 13.51
CA SER A 96 7.93 1.81 12.10
C SER A 96 9.18 2.22 11.33
N LEU A 97 10.11 2.93 11.95
CA LEU A 97 11.40 3.27 11.34
C LEU A 97 12.20 2.01 11.02
N VAL A 98 12.28 1.04 11.94
CA VAL A 98 12.96 -0.23 11.68
C VAL A 98 12.23 -1.03 10.61
N ALA A 99 10.89 -1.11 10.66
CA ALA A 99 10.11 -1.79 9.63
C ALA A 99 10.44 -1.25 8.23
N ILE A 100 10.49 0.07 8.06
CA ILE A 100 10.75 0.72 6.77
C ILE A 100 12.12 0.38 6.20
N VAL A 101 13.16 0.24 7.03
CA VAL A 101 14.49 -0.18 6.58
C VAL A 101 14.40 -1.57 5.93
N PHE A 102 13.79 -2.53 6.63
CA PHE A 102 13.66 -3.89 6.10
C PHE A 102 12.65 -3.97 4.94
N MET A 103 11.61 -3.14 4.93
CA MET A 103 10.69 -3.00 3.80
C MET A 103 11.40 -2.50 2.54
N SER A 104 12.35 -1.58 2.67
CA SER A 104 13.13 -1.08 1.54
C SER A 104 14.01 -2.21 0.97
N ILE A 105 14.73 -2.92 1.84
CA ILE A 105 15.56 -4.08 1.47
C ILE A 105 14.72 -5.18 0.78
N GLY A 106 13.55 -5.51 1.34
CA GLY A 106 12.63 -6.50 0.76
C GLY A 106 12.08 -6.05 -0.59
N GLY A 107 11.68 -4.79 -0.68
CA GLY A 107 11.17 -4.16 -1.90
C GLY A 107 12.19 -4.17 -3.03
N LEU A 108 13.43 -3.75 -2.78
CA LEU A 108 14.51 -3.80 -3.77
C LEU A 108 14.85 -5.23 -4.19
N SER A 109 14.91 -6.16 -3.23
CA SER A 109 15.17 -7.57 -3.51
C SER A 109 14.10 -8.15 -4.45
N ALA A 110 12.82 -7.91 -4.16
CA ALA A 110 11.73 -8.34 -5.01
C ALA A 110 11.72 -7.62 -6.37
N PHE A 111 12.08 -6.35 -6.41
CA PHE A 111 12.18 -5.59 -7.66
C PHE A 111 13.25 -6.19 -8.59
N MET A 112 14.42 -6.51 -8.06
CA MET A 112 15.50 -7.18 -8.79
C MET A 112 15.10 -8.60 -9.22
N LEU A 113 14.38 -9.34 -8.38
CA LEU A 113 13.82 -10.64 -8.72
C LEU A 113 12.82 -10.55 -9.88
N MET A 114 11.93 -9.56 -9.87
CA MET A 114 10.96 -9.31 -10.94
C MET A 114 11.65 -9.01 -12.27
N GLY A 115 12.79 -8.34 -12.23
CA GLY A 115 13.70 -8.19 -13.36
C GLY A 115 14.19 -9.52 -13.92
N LYS A 116 14.77 -10.37 -13.06
CA LYS A 116 15.24 -11.72 -13.44
C LYS A 116 14.13 -12.62 -13.98
N LEU A 117 12.90 -12.43 -13.52
CA LEU A 117 11.74 -13.18 -13.99
C LEU A 117 11.15 -12.65 -15.31
N ASN A 118 11.73 -11.60 -15.90
CA ASN A 118 11.22 -10.90 -17.09
C ASN A 118 9.81 -10.30 -16.88
N LEU A 119 9.48 -9.95 -15.64
CA LEU A 119 8.19 -9.39 -15.22
C LEU A 119 8.25 -7.89 -14.94
N ALA A 120 9.43 -7.27 -14.97
CA ALA A 120 9.59 -5.83 -14.73
C ALA A 120 8.79 -4.95 -15.70
N ARG A 121 8.47 -5.46 -16.90
CA ARG A 121 7.57 -4.82 -17.88
C ARG A 121 6.18 -4.47 -17.36
N ASN A 122 5.73 -5.16 -16.30
CA ASN A 122 4.43 -4.91 -15.68
C ASN A 122 4.48 -3.76 -14.67
N PHE A 123 5.66 -3.25 -14.31
CA PHE A 123 5.79 -2.09 -13.44
C PHE A 123 5.45 -0.84 -14.22
N LYS A 124 4.17 -0.53 -14.26
CA LYS A 124 3.66 0.78 -14.64
C LYS A 124 2.94 1.38 -13.46
N HIS A 125 3.21 2.67 -13.28
CA HIS A 125 2.57 3.48 -12.25
C HIS A 125 1.04 3.45 -12.37
N GLN A 126 0.56 3.74 -13.58
CA GLN A 126 -0.81 3.55 -14.02
C GLN A 126 -0.80 3.02 -15.44
N ASN A 127 -1.82 2.24 -15.79
CA ASN A 127 -2.04 1.83 -17.17
C ASN A 127 -3.19 2.67 -17.71
N THR A 128 -2.91 3.83 -18.32
CA THR A 128 -3.93 4.65 -18.99
C THR A 128 -4.12 4.12 -20.41
N LEU A 129 -5.38 3.91 -20.84
CA LEU A 129 -5.66 3.28 -22.13
C LEU A 129 -5.18 4.12 -23.32
N SER A 130 -5.42 5.44 -23.27
CA SER A 130 -4.98 6.38 -24.30
C SER A 130 -3.46 6.39 -24.45
N TYR A 131 -2.74 6.49 -23.33
CA TYR A 131 -1.28 6.44 -23.31
C TYR A 131 -0.74 5.13 -23.85
N SER A 132 -1.30 3.99 -23.43
CA SER A 132 -0.85 2.68 -23.89
C SER A 132 -1.11 2.47 -25.39
N LYS A 133 -2.26 2.91 -25.91
CA LYS A 133 -2.56 2.89 -27.36
C LYS A 133 -1.56 3.75 -28.14
N ALA A 134 -1.32 4.98 -27.68
CA ALA A 134 -0.39 5.89 -28.33
C ALA A 134 1.05 5.34 -28.33
N ALA A 135 1.48 4.74 -27.23
CA ALA A 135 2.77 4.07 -27.14
C ALA A 135 2.90 2.91 -28.16
N CYS A 136 1.83 2.15 -28.38
CA CYS A 136 1.85 1.03 -29.33
C CYS A 136 1.80 1.45 -30.78
N ALA A 137 1.10 2.53 -31.10
CA ALA A 137 1.21 3.15 -32.41
C ALA A 137 2.65 3.62 -32.71
N ASN A 138 3.41 3.98 -31.68
CA ASN A 138 4.80 4.43 -31.79
C ASN A 138 5.85 3.31 -31.59
N ASN A 139 5.45 2.04 -31.58
CA ASN A 139 6.33 0.88 -31.38
C ASN A 139 7.16 0.88 -30.07
N ASP A 140 6.69 1.54 -29.00
CA ASP A 140 7.32 1.45 -27.68
C ASP A 140 6.95 0.13 -26.99
N SER A 141 7.74 -0.91 -27.25
CA SER A 141 7.48 -2.27 -26.75
C SER A 141 7.41 -2.37 -25.21
N GLY A 142 8.10 -1.51 -24.47
CA GLY A 142 8.06 -1.47 -23.01
C GLY A 142 6.75 -0.87 -22.50
N GLU A 143 6.31 0.22 -23.11
CA GLU A 143 5.04 0.86 -22.81
C GLU A 143 3.83 0.14 -23.41
N CYS A 144 4.04 -0.90 -24.22
CA CYS A 144 2.98 -1.75 -24.78
C CYS A 144 2.76 -3.06 -24.06
N ALA A 145 3.61 -3.42 -23.10
CA ALA A 145 3.71 -4.78 -22.59
C ALA A 145 2.40 -5.41 -22.08
N ASN A 146 1.43 -4.59 -21.64
CA ASN A 146 0.14 -5.03 -21.10
C ASN A 146 -1.07 -4.66 -21.97
N TYR A 147 -0.85 -4.02 -23.13
CA TYR A 147 -1.92 -3.69 -24.06
C TYR A 147 -2.00 -4.74 -25.17
N ASP A 148 -3.21 -5.25 -25.39
CA ASP A 148 -3.51 -6.22 -26.45
C ASP A 148 -4.94 -5.96 -26.93
N PRO A 149 -5.16 -5.53 -28.18
CA PRO A 149 -6.50 -5.19 -28.69
C PRO A 149 -7.42 -6.42 -28.78
N ASP A 150 -6.88 -7.62 -28.86
CA ASP A 150 -7.65 -8.87 -28.94
C ASP A 150 -7.95 -9.48 -27.56
N TYR A 151 -7.42 -8.88 -26.50
CA TYR A 151 -7.60 -9.37 -25.14
C TYR A 151 -9.04 -9.16 -24.65
N LYS A 152 -9.71 -10.28 -24.38
CA LYS A 152 -11.08 -10.32 -23.81
C LYS A 152 -11.03 -10.89 -22.39
N PRO A 153 -11.02 -10.05 -21.33
CA PRO A 153 -10.87 -10.52 -19.94
C PRO A 153 -12.02 -11.44 -19.51
N THR A 154 -13.25 -11.16 -19.94
CA THR A 154 -14.47 -11.93 -19.60
C THR A 154 -14.47 -13.37 -20.12
N ARG A 155 -13.59 -13.71 -21.08
CA ARG A 155 -13.42 -15.09 -21.56
C ARG A 155 -12.55 -15.95 -20.65
N ARG A 156 -11.86 -15.36 -19.66
CA ARG A 156 -10.97 -16.09 -18.76
C ARG A 156 -11.69 -16.46 -17.47
N VAL A 157 -11.59 -17.73 -17.07
CA VAL A 157 -12.16 -18.22 -15.80
C VAL A 157 -11.64 -17.42 -14.61
N ILE A 158 -10.34 -17.12 -14.57
CA ILE A 158 -9.72 -16.37 -13.47
C ILE A 158 -10.33 -14.97 -13.27
N PHE A 159 -10.85 -14.35 -14.33
CA PHE A 159 -11.54 -13.06 -14.22
C PHE A 159 -12.80 -13.20 -13.37
N TRP A 160 -13.66 -14.17 -13.68
CA TRP A 160 -14.90 -14.40 -12.94
C TRP A 160 -14.65 -14.92 -11.53
N VAL A 161 -13.71 -15.85 -11.35
CA VAL A 161 -13.35 -16.38 -10.02
C VAL A 161 -12.87 -15.25 -9.11
N SER A 162 -11.97 -14.40 -9.61
CA SER A 162 -11.47 -13.27 -8.81
C SER A 162 -12.55 -12.21 -8.57
N LEU A 163 -13.40 -11.89 -9.55
CA LEU A 163 -14.52 -10.97 -9.38
C LEU A 163 -15.54 -11.46 -8.34
N ILE A 164 -15.91 -12.74 -8.39
CA ILE A 164 -16.83 -13.35 -7.41
C ILE A 164 -16.19 -13.32 -6.02
N PHE A 165 -14.92 -13.70 -5.91
CA PHE A 165 -14.19 -13.60 -4.65
C PHE A 165 -14.21 -12.18 -4.09
N MET A 166 -13.95 -11.17 -4.93
CA MET A 166 -13.99 -9.76 -4.53
C MET A 166 -15.39 -9.33 -4.07
N ALA A 167 -16.43 -9.70 -4.82
CA ALA A 167 -17.81 -9.40 -4.47
C ALA A 167 -18.21 -10.03 -3.13
N LEU A 168 -17.83 -11.29 -2.90
CA LEU A 168 -18.08 -11.98 -1.63
C LEU A 168 -17.27 -11.39 -0.48
N PHE A 169 -15.97 -11.15 -0.67
CA PHE A 169 -15.09 -10.64 0.38
C PHE A 169 -15.57 -9.28 0.91
N PHE A 170 -15.86 -8.34 0.03
CA PHE A 170 -16.35 -7.02 0.42
C PHE A 170 -17.84 -7.04 0.78
N GLY A 171 -18.65 -7.84 0.09
CA GLY A 171 -20.08 -7.97 0.35
C GLY A 171 -20.38 -8.51 1.74
N VAL A 172 -19.66 -9.54 2.18
CA VAL A 172 -19.77 -10.09 3.55
C VAL A 172 -19.41 -9.02 4.59
N ALA A 173 -18.30 -8.30 4.39
CA ALA A 173 -17.87 -7.25 5.31
C ALA A 173 -18.87 -6.08 5.38
N LEU A 174 -19.45 -5.67 4.25
CA LEU A 174 -20.50 -4.64 4.19
C LEU A 174 -21.79 -5.10 4.86
N TYR A 175 -22.23 -6.32 4.57
CA TYR A 175 -23.43 -6.88 5.17
C TYR A 175 -23.31 -6.97 6.68
N GLY A 176 -22.18 -7.49 7.19
CA GLY A 176 -21.90 -7.49 8.62
C GLY A 176 -21.69 -6.08 9.20
N GLY A 177 -21.14 -5.14 8.43
CA GLY A 177 -20.94 -3.76 8.86
C GLY A 177 -22.23 -2.94 8.95
N LEU A 178 -23.20 -3.18 8.08
CA LEU A 178 -24.43 -2.36 7.91
C LEU A 178 -25.68 -3.02 8.49
N VAL A 179 -25.86 -4.32 8.22
CA VAL A 179 -27.16 -4.99 8.37
C VAL A 179 -27.17 -5.93 9.56
N ASN A 180 -26.15 -6.79 9.67
CA ASN A 180 -26.12 -7.83 10.69
C ASN A 180 -24.71 -7.96 11.31
N PRO A 181 -24.34 -7.09 12.26
CA PRO A 181 -23.04 -7.16 12.93
C PRO A 181 -22.86 -8.39 13.83
N GLU A 182 -23.94 -9.08 14.18
CA GLU A 182 -23.91 -10.33 14.94
C GLU A 182 -23.45 -11.50 14.07
N PHE A 183 -23.77 -11.48 12.76
CA PHE A 183 -23.32 -12.48 11.78
C PHE A 183 -21.78 -12.60 11.69
N LEU A 184 -21.06 -11.52 11.98
CA LEU A 184 -19.59 -11.49 12.04
C LEU A 184 -19.07 -11.32 13.47
N GLY A 185 -19.87 -11.74 14.46
CA GLY A 185 -19.44 -11.85 15.85
C GLY A 185 -18.24 -12.80 15.97
N HIS A 186 -17.39 -12.54 16.96
CA HIS A 186 -16.21 -13.36 17.22
C HIS A 186 -16.06 -13.61 18.70
N LEU A 187 -15.57 -14.79 19.05
CA LEU A 187 -15.31 -15.18 20.43
C LEU A 187 -14.02 -14.53 20.91
N LYS A 188 -14.08 -13.87 22.07
CA LYS A 188 -12.92 -13.32 22.75
C LYS A 188 -13.12 -13.40 24.26
N GLU A 189 -12.15 -13.99 24.95
CA GLU A 189 -12.18 -14.19 26.41
C GLU A 189 -13.47 -14.90 26.87
N GLY A 190 -13.91 -15.92 26.12
CA GLY A 190 -15.12 -16.69 26.42
C GLY A 190 -16.45 -15.97 26.17
N ALA A 191 -16.43 -14.74 25.61
CA ALA A 191 -17.62 -13.98 25.28
C ALA A 191 -17.69 -13.65 23.78
N ILE A 192 -18.91 -13.66 23.22
CA ILE A 192 -19.17 -13.20 21.86
C ILE A 192 -19.06 -11.69 21.83
N LYS A 193 -18.14 -11.16 21.02
CA LYS A 193 -17.98 -9.73 20.79
C LYS A 193 -18.54 -9.35 19.41
N PRO A 194 -19.22 -8.19 19.31
CA PRO A 194 -19.79 -7.73 18.04
C PRO A 194 -18.71 -7.40 17.02
N PHE A 195 -19.06 -7.46 15.74
CA PHE A 195 -18.21 -7.03 14.63
C PHE A 195 -17.81 -5.56 14.80
N ASN A 196 -16.50 -5.31 14.84
CA ASN A 196 -15.96 -4.01 15.21
C ASN A 196 -16.22 -2.96 14.11
N LYS A 197 -16.36 -1.70 14.53
CA LYS A 197 -16.64 -0.54 13.66
C LYS A 197 -17.90 -0.65 12.80
N SER A 198 -18.83 -1.55 13.14
CA SER A 198 -20.15 -1.61 12.50
C SER A 198 -20.92 -0.31 12.68
N PHE A 199 -21.90 -0.08 11.81
CA PHE A 199 -22.80 1.06 11.88
C PHE A 199 -23.50 1.14 13.24
N ALA A 200 -23.99 0.00 13.74
CA ALA A 200 -24.65 -0.09 15.05
C ALA A 200 -23.73 0.32 16.22
N HIS A 201 -22.42 0.02 16.13
CA HIS A 201 -21.48 0.31 17.21
C HIS A 201 -20.91 1.74 17.16
N LYS A 202 -20.69 2.31 15.96
CA LYS A 202 -20.02 3.62 15.80
C LYS A 202 -20.94 4.76 15.38
N GLY A 203 -22.16 4.45 14.94
CA GLY A 203 -23.14 5.43 14.49
C GLY A 203 -22.87 5.99 13.10
N PHE A 204 -23.87 6.69 12.57
CA PHE A 204 -23.91 7.21 11.20
C PHE A 204 -22.73 8.11 10.85
N TRP A 205 -22.42 9.09 11.70
CA TRP A 205 -21.41 10.11 11.39
C TRP A 205 -20.00 9.54 11.26
N TYR A 206 -19.63 8.57 12.09
CA TYR A 206 -18.34 7.89 11.98
C TYR A 206 -18.21 7.19 10.62
N VAL A 207 -19.25 6.45 10.23
CA VAL A 207 -19.28 5.73 8.94
C VAL A 207 -19.15 6.71 7.78
N VAL A 208 -19.97 7.77 7.76
CA VAL A 208 -19.98 8.76 6.68
C VAL A 208 -18.63 9.48 6.56
N ILE A 209 -18.08 10.01 7.66
CA ILE A 209 -16.83 10.78 7.62
C ILE A 209 -15.67 9.89 7.16
N THR A 210 -15.55 8.68 7.72
CA THR A 210 -14.46 7.77 7.37
C THR A 210 -14.60 7.22 5.94
N LEU A 211 -15.82 7.00 5.47
CA LEU A 211 -16.08 6.61 4.09
C LEU A 211 -15.70 7.75 3.12
N ILE A 212 -16.12 8.98 3.38
CA ILE A 212 -15.78 10.16 2.57
C ILE A 212 -14.26 10.36 2.53
N ALA A 213 -13.58 10.29 3.67
CA ALA A 213 -12.12 10.37 3.73
C ALA A 213 -11.46 9.28 2.87
N GLY A 214 -11.98 8.04 2.94
CA GLY A 214 -11.55 6.94 2.08
C GLY A 214 -11.77 7.23 0.60
N VAL A 215 -12.93 7.76 0.21
CA VAL A 215 -13.25 8.10 -1.19
C VAL A 215 -12.31 9.16 -1.73
N VAL A 216 -12.07 10.24 -0.98
CA VAL A 216 -11.14 11.31 -1.38
C VAL A 216 -9.72 10.76 -1.54
N ALA A 217 -9.27 9.96 -0.57
CA ALA A 217 -7.97 9.31 -0.65
C ALA A 217 -7.87 8.37 -1.88
N GLY A 218 -8.86 7.50 -2.06
CA GLY A 218 -8.93 6.56 -3.18
C GLY A 218 -8.92 7.25 -4.54
N PHE A 219 -9.70 8.32 -4.69
CA PHE A 219 -9.76 9.14 -5.89
C PHE A 219 -8.40 9.78 -6.19
N GLY A 220 -7.81 10.44 -5.20
CA GLY A 220 -6.50 11.10 -5.34
C GLY A 220 -5.42 10.11 -5.78
N MET A 221 -5.38 8.92 -5.16
CA MET A 221 -4.41 7.87 -5.50
C MET A 221 -4.71 7.17 -6.83
N ALA A 222 -5.98 7.04 -7.21
CA ALA A 222 -6.40 6.52 -8.50
C ALA A 222 -6.13 7.50 -9.64
N LYS A 223 -5.97 8.80 -9.38
CA LYS A 223 -5.50 9.79 -10.37
C LYS A 223 -3.99 9.94 -10.40
N SER A 224 -3.34 9.86 -9.24
CA SER A 224 -1.91 10.10 -9.11
C SER A 224 -1.06 8.84 -9.12
N GLY A 225 -1.67 7.65 -9.28
CA GLY A 225 -1.08 6.32 -9.17
C GLY A 225 -0.22 6.09 -7.93
N PHE A 226 -0.47 6.84 -6.86
CA PHE A 226 0.39 6.87 -5.68
C PHE A 226 0.58 5.46 -5.08
N GLY A 227 1.77 5.19 -4.56
CA GLY A 227 2.09 3.92 -3.93
C GLY A 227 3.34 4.02 -3.08
N THR A 228 3.22 3.59 -1.84
CA THR A 228 4.23 3.69 -0.80
C THR A 228 5.48 2.85 -1.08
N GLU A 229 5.34 1.66 -1.63
CA GLU A 229 6.49 0.77 -1.87
C GLU A 229 7.26 1.21 -3.11
N CYS A 230 6.59 1.84 -4.06
CA CYS A 230 7.27 2.54 -5.14
C CYS A 230 8.11 3.71 -4.63
N ALA A 231 7.75 4.35 -3.50
CA ALA A 231 8.58 5.39 -2.90
C ALA A 231 9.89 4.83 -2.37
N LEU A 232 9.83 3.72 -1.61
CA LEU A 232 11.02 3.07 -1.08
C LEU A 232 11.92 2.54 -2.20
N VAL A 233 11.35 1.81 -3.16
CA VAL A 233 12.11 1.32 -4.32
C VAL A 233 12.67 2.50 -5.14
N SER A 234 11.93 3.60 -5.30
CA SER A 234 12.47 4.78 -6.00
C SER A 234 13.65 5.40 -5.26
N ALA A 235 13.62 5.46 -3.92
CA ALA A 235 14.70 6.02 -3.11
C ALA A 235 16.03 5.28 -3.37
N GLU A 236 15.97 3.96 -3.53
CA GLU A 236 17.13 3.10 -3.74
C GLU A 236 17.51 3.02 -5.24
N ALA A 237 16.53 2.76 -6.10
CA ALA A 237 16.75 2.51 -7.52
C ALA A 237 17.05 3.78 -8.34
N SER A 238 16.68 4.98 -7.87
CA SER A 238 16.89 6.23 -8.61
C SER A 238 18.36 6.41 -9.02
N SER A 239 19.28 6.22 -8.08
CA SER A 239 20.72 6.35 -8.34
C SER A 239 21.25 5.27 -9.27
N MET A 240 20.71 4.04 -9.18
CA MET A 240 21.08 2.92 -10.01
C MET A 240 20.64 3.13 -11.46
N ILE A 241 19.40 3.61 -11.67
CA ILE A 241 18.85 3.91 -12.99
C ILE A 241 19.61 5.07 -13.63
N LYS A 242 19.96 6.10 -12.86
CA LYS A 242 20.75 7.24 -13.38
C LYS A 242 22.13 6.79 -13.87
N LYS A 243 22.77 5.84 -13.18
CA LYS A 243 24.11 5.33 -13.55
C LYS A 243 24.08 4.47 -14.79
N ASP A 244 23.07 3.61 -14.94
CA ASP A 244 22.98 2.69 -16.08
C ASP A 244 21.51 2.46 -16.46
N GLU A 245 20.93 3.45 -17.14
CA GLU A 245 19.54 3.38 -17.59
C GLU A 245 19.32 2.24 -18.60
N SER A 246 20.35 1.91 -19.39
CA SER A 246 20.31 0.86 -20.41
C SER A 246 20.06 -0.52 -19.80
N LYS A 247 20.64 -0.80 -18.63
CA LYS A 247 20.40 -2.05 -17.89
C LYS A 247 18.95 -2.22 -17.48
N PHE A 248 18.30 -1.16 -17.00
CA PHE A 248 16.89 -1.21 -16.61
C PHE A 248 15.96 -1.30 -17.83
N ALA A 249 16.34 -0.68 -18.95
CA ALA A 249 15.66 -0.86 -20.22
C ALA A 249 15.72 -2.31 -20.71
N LYS A 250 16.91 -2.94 -20.68
CA LYS A 250 17.13 -4.35 -21.05
C LYS A 250 16.40 -5.33 -20.12
N MET A 251 16.25 -4.97 -18.85
CA MET A 251 15.42 -5.70 -17.88
C MET A 251 13.91 -5.59 -18.19
N GLY A 252 13.53 -4.74 -19.16
CA GLY A 252 12.16 -4.53 -19.59
C GLY A 252 11.40 -3.53 -18.72
N LEU A 253 12.06 -2.72 -17.90
CA LEU A 253 11.39 -1.71 -17.08
C LEU A 253 10.82 -0.59 -17.98
N PRO A 254 9.51 -0.29 -17.92
CA PRO A 254 8.90 0.76 -18.73
C PRO A 254 9.60 2.11 -18.55
N ARG A 255 9.65 2.87 -19.62
CA ARG A 255 10.31 4.18 -19.68
C ARG A 255 9.67 5.15 -18.69
N ILE A 256 8.35 5.16 -18.57
CA ILE A 256 7.61 5.97 -17.62
C ILE A 256 8.00 5.66 -16.18
N THR A 257 8.25 4.39 -15.86
CA THR A 257 8.66 3.96 -14.52
C THR A 257 10.12 4.32 -14.24
N ARG A 258 10.98 4.26 -15.27
CA ARG A 258 12.35 4.81 -15.16
C ARG A 258 12.33 6.30 -14.85
N THR A 259 11.47 7.07 -15.51
CA THR A 259 11.29 8.51 -15.25
C THR A 259 10.71 8.77 -13.86
N LEU A 260 9.69 8.02 -13.45
CA LEU A 260 9.11 8.05 -12.10
C LEU A 260 10.19 7.88 -11.02
N PHE A 261 11.06 6.88 -11.18
CA PHE A 261 12.10 6.56 -10.20
C PHE A 261 13.27 7.55 -10.26
N LYS A 262 13.74 7.93 -11.45
CA LYS A 262 14.77 8.99 -11.60
C LYS A 262 14.32 10.28 -10.94
N GLY A 263 13.05 10.66 -11.17
CA GLY A 263 12.43 11.85 -10.61
C GLY A 263 12.13 11.76 -9.11
N LEU A 264 12.22 10.58 -8.48
CA LEU A 264 11.85 10.36 -7.07
C LEU A 264 10.39 10.75 -6.76
N LEU A 265 9.50 10.74 -7.77
CA LEU A 265 8.14 11.28 -7.64
C LEU A 265 7.31 10.59 -6.54
N PRO A 266 7.33 9.24 -6.40
CA PRO A 266 6.56 8.59 -5.33
C PRO A 266 7.12 8.93 -3.94
N LEU A 267 8.44 9.09 -3.81
CA LEU A 267 9.08 9.49 -2.56
C LEU A 267 8.72 10.92 -2.17
N GLN A 268 8.67 11.84 -3.13
CA GLN A 268 8.19 13.20 -2.88
C GLN A 268 6.75 13.18 -2.33
N GLY A 269 5.86 12.38 -2.93
CA GLY A 269 4.49 12.23 -2.44
C GLY A 269 4.39 11.69 -1.01
N VAL A 270 5.22 10.69 -0.66
CA VAL A 270 5.28 10.14 0.71
C VAL A 270 5.81 11.17 1.71
N VAL A 271 6.89 11.88 1.37
CA VAL A 271 7.46 12.90 2.26
C VAL A 271 6.51 14.09 2.41
N ALA A 272 5.81 14.50 1.34
CA ALA A 272 4.77 15.52 1.43
C ALA A 272 3.64 15.11 2.39
N ALA A 273 3.19 13.85 2.30
CA ALA A 273 2.23 13.31 3.26
C ALA A 273 2.79 13.30 4.69
N TRP A 274 4.08 13.03 4.89
CA TRP A 274 4.69 13.11 6.22
C TRP A 274 4.69 14.52 6.78
N VAL A 275 5.06 15.52 5.98
CA VAL A 275 5.06 16.93 6.38
C VAL A 275 3.65 17.36 6.82
N ILE A 276 2.62 17.01 6.06
CA ILE A 276 1.23 17.36 6.36
C ILE A 276 0.74 16.63 7.62
N THR A 277 0.94 15.32 7.70
CA THR A 277 0.47 14.51 8.83
C THR A 277 1.18 14.89 10.13
N LEU A 278 2.50 15.12 10.09
CA LEU A 278 3.25 15.53 11.27
C LEU A 278 2.86 16.93 11.74
N ALA A 279 2.59 17.88 10.82
CA ALA A 279 2.04 19.19 11.21
C ALA A 279 0.71 19.03 11.97
N ALA A 280 -0.18 18.17 11.47
CA ALA A 280 -1.44 17.88 12.16
C ALA A 280 -1.20 17.22 13.53
N ILE A 281 -0.28 16.25 13.63
CA ILE A 281 0.07 15.61 14.90
C ILE A 281 0.61 16.65 15.90
N ILE A 282 1.56 17.50 15.50
CA ILE A 282 2.08 18.57 16.34
C ILE A 282 0.96 19.49 16.82
N PHE A 283 0.01 19.84 15.95
CA PHE A 283 -1.13 20.67 16.31
C PHE A 283 -2.05 20.00 17.35
N PHE A 284 -2.55 18.80 17.05
CA PHE A 284 -3.51 18.11 17.89
C PHE A 284 -2.90 17.57 19.20
N TRP A 285 -1.72 16.95 19.12
CA TRP A 285 -1.06 16.38 20.29
C TRP A 285 -0.28 17.43 21.08
N GLY A 286 0.43 18.33 20.41
CA GLY A 286 1.26 19.32 21.10
C GLY A 286 0.48 20.48 21.71
N PHE A 287 -0.67 20.87 21.14
CA PHE A 287 -1.38 22.07 21.58
C PHE A 287 -2.83 21.82 22.01
N LEU A 288 -3.48 20.76 21.55
CA LEU A 288 -4.88 20.44 21.90
C LEU A 288 -5.03 19.27 22.88
N GLY A 289 -3.92 18.72 23.38
CA GLY A 289 -3.93 17.68 24.43
C GLY A 289 -4.44 16.32 23.97
N TYR A 290 -4.57 16.07 22.66
CA TYR A 290 -4.97 14.75 22.15
C TYR A 290 -3.81 13.76 22.26
N THR A 291 -4.08 12.56 22.75
CA THR A 291 -3.07 11.51 22.79
C THR A 291 -2.91 10.88 21.40
N HIS A 292 -1.66 10.75 20.98
CA HIS A 292 -1.31 10.17 19.69
C HIS A 292 -1.28 8.63 19.79
N GLY A 293 -1.75 7.91 18.76
CA GLY A 293 -1.83 6.43 18.75
C GLY A 293 -0.46 5.76 18.55
N PHE A 294 -0.37 4.41 18.55
CA PHE A 294 0.86 3.57 18.48
C PHE A 294 1.52 3.20 19.84
N SER A 295 0.75 3.11 20.92
CA SER A 295 1.23 2.64 22.23
C SER A 295 0.35 1.53 22.82
N GLY A 296 0.79 0.93 23.93
CA GLY A 296 -0.02 0.02 24.74
C GLY A 296 -0.20 -1.40 24.19
N SER A 297 0.58 -1.79 23.17
CA SER A 297 0.55 -3.15 22.64
C SER A 297 1.93 -3.60 22.17
N VAL A 298 2.26 -4.87 22.39
CA VAL A 298 3.45 -5.52 21.82
C VAL A 298 3.51 -5.43 20.29
N LYS A 299 2.34 -5.29 19.65
CA LYS A 299 2.24 -5.04 18.20
C LYS A 299 2.98 -3.75 17.79
N TYR A 300 3.04 -2.73 18.65
CA TYR A 300 3.67 -1.45 18.35
C TYR A 300 5.08 -1.31 18.94
N GLN A 301 5.55 -2.31 19.69
CA GLN A 301 6.92 -2.37 20.19
C GLN A 301 7.86 -2.91 19.11
N LEU A 302 9.15 -2.64 19.27
CA LEU A 302 10.16 -3.22 18.40
C LEU A 302 10.42 -4.66 18.85
N THR A 303 10.07 -5.63 18.00
CA THR A 303 10.28 -7.07 18.23
C THR A 303 11.10 -7.67 17.08
N ALA A 304 11.56 -8.92 17.21
CA ALA A 304 12.18 -9.64 16.09
C ALA A 304 11.22 -9.87 14.91
N GLY A 305 9.90 -9.78 15.12
CA GLY A 305 8.90 -9.83 14.06
C GLY A 305 8.94 -8.61 13.13
N VAL A 306 9.42 -7.46 13.62
CA VAL A 306 9.49 -6.21 12.84
C VAL A 306 10.44 -6.29 11.64
N PRO A 307 11.72 -6.68 11.79
CA PRO A 307 12.60 -6.80 10.62
C PRO A 307 12.16 -7.90 9.64
N ILE A 308 11.73 -9.06 10.16
CA ILE A 308 11.26 -10.18 9.34
C ILE A 308 10.00 -9.76 8.56
N GLY A 309 9.00 -9.26 9.29
CA GLY A 309 7.75 -8.80 8.73
C GLY A 309 7.94 -7.65 7.75
N GLY A 310 8.81 -6.68 8.09
CA GLY A 310 9.15 -5.55 7.22
C GLY A 310 9.70 -6.01 5.88
N PHE A 311 10.66 -6.95 5.89
CA PHE A 311 11.21 -7.54 4.67
C PHE A 311 10.13 -8.22 3.82
N LEU A 312 9.33 -9.10 4.42
CA LEU A 312 8.26 -9.81 3.72
C LEU A 312 7.22 -8.85 3.17
N LEU A 313 6.84 -7.84 3.95
CA LEU A 313 5.90 -6.82 3.56
C LEU A 313 6.42 -6.03 2.34
N GLY A 314 7.67 -5.59 2.36
CA GLY A 314 8.28 -4.86 1.24
C GLY A 314 8.38 -5.71 -0.02
N ALA A 315 8.83 -6.96 0.13
CA ALA A 315 8.96 -7.90 -0.97
C ALA A 315 7.60 -8.25 -1.58
N GLY A 316 6.63 -8.62 -0.75
CA GLY A 316 5.28 -9.01 -1.16
C GLY A 316 4.55 -7.91 -1.93
N ALA A 317 4.69 -6.66 -1.49
CA ALA A 317 4.08 -5.51 -2.15
C ALA A 317 4.59 -5.30 -3.58
N VAL A 318 5.90 -5.49 -3.79
CA VAL A 318 6.52 -5.35 -5.11
C VAL A 318 6.12 -6.51 -6.01
N LEU A 319 6.07 -7.74 -5.50
CA LEU A 319 5.58 -8.92 -6.24
C LEU A 319 4.10 -8.78 -6.63
N LEU A 320 3.29 -8.17 -5.77
CA LEU A 320 1.88 -7.83 -6.02
C LEU A 320 1.71 -6.67 -7.03
N ILE A 321 2.75 -5.87 -7.27
CA ILE A 321 2.67 -4.56 -7.96
C ILE A 321 1.61 -3.66 -7.27
N GLY A 322 1.52 -3.77 -5.96
CA GLY A 322 0.51 -3.11 -5.16
C GLY A 322 0.95 -3.04 -3.71
N CYS A 323 0.93 -1.84 -3.15
CA CYS A 323 0.93 -1.67 -1.71
C CYS A 323 -0.48 -1.76 -1.14
N GLU A 324 -0.65 -1.83 0.18
CA GLU A 324 -1.99 -1.86 0.78
C GLU A 324 -2.90 -0.75 0.22
N ILE A 325 -2.45 0.51 0.31
CA ILE A 325 -3.24 1.67 -0.09
C ILE A 325 -3.53 1.69 -1.61
N ARG A 326 -2.50 1.40 -2.42
CA ARG A 326 -2.62 1.34 -3.88
C ARG A 326 -3.51 0.16 -4.30
N SER A 327 -3.45 -0.95 -3.59
CA SER A 327 -4.25 -2.14 -3.92
C SER A 327 -5.72 -1.80 -3.82
N TYR A 328 -6.18 -1.15 -2.75
CA TYR A 328 -7.60 -0.80 -2.59
C TYR A 328 -8.16 0.03 -3.73
N MET A 329 -7.48 1.10 -4.15
CA MET A 329 -7.94 1.89 -5.29
C MET A 329 -7.83 1.12 -6.62
N ARG A 330 -6.81 0.26 -6.79
CA ARG A 330 -6.67 -0.63 -7.97
C ARG A 330 -7.75 -1.70 -8.05
N LEU A 331 -8.28 -2.16 -6.92
CA LEU A 331 -9.44 -3.05 -6.89
C LEU A 331 -10.63 -2.37 -7.56
N GLY A 332 -10.89 -1.09 -7.22
CA GLY A 332 -11.94 -0.27 -7.82
C GLY A 332 -11.70 0.05 -9.30
N LEU A 333 -10.44 0.28 -9.70
CA LEU A 333 -10.06 0.48 -11.11
C LEU A 333 -10.22 -0.78 -11.98
N GLY A 334 -10.32 -1.98 -11.37
CA GLY A 334 -10.54 -3.24 -12.08
C GLY A 334 -9.26 -3.99 -12.50
N TYR A 335 -8.15 -3.81 -11.79
CA TYR A 335 -6.90 -4.50 -12.10
C TYR A 335 -6.94 -5.99 -11.72
N LEU A 336 -6.92 -6.87 -12.73
CA LEU A 336 -6.97 -8.33 -12.52
C LEU A 336 -5.82 -8.87 -11.66
N ASN A 337 -4.59 -8.38 -11.81
CA ASN A 337 -3.47 -8.80 -10.98
C ASN A 337 -3.70 -8.46 -9.50
N THR A 338 -4.35 -7.33 -9.21
CA THR A 338 -4.65 -6.91 -7.85
C THR A 338 -5.78 -7.75 -7.27
N TRP A 339 -6.82 -8.08 -8.04
CA TRP A 339 -7.88 -8.99 -7.59
C TRP A 339 -7.31 -10.37 -7.22
N VAL A 340 -6.48 -10.96 -8.10
CA VAL A 340 -5.82 -12.25 -7.85
C VAL A 340 -4.85 -12.16 -6.68
N GLY A 341 -4.08 -11.08 -6.58
CA GLY A 341 -3.19 -10.84 -5.47
C GLY A 341 -3.92 -10.69 -4.13
N PHE A 342 -5.13 -10.14 -4.14
CA PHE A 342 -5.97 -10.02 -2.95
C PHE A 342 -6.53 -11.37 -2.49
N MET A 343 -6.74 -12.34 -3.40
CA MET A 343 -7.00 -13.73 -3.02
C MET A 343 -5.81 -14.32 -2.25
N GLY A 344 -4.60 -14.09 -2.74
CA GLY A 344 -3.37 -14.47 -2.03
C GLY A 344 -3.25 -13.77 -0.68
N PHE A 345 -3.61 -12.49 -0.60
CA PHE A 345 -3.63 -11.74 0.65
C PHE A 345 -4.53 -12.39 1.72
N ALA A 346 -5.73 -12.83 1.34
CA ALA A 346 -6.63 -13.52 2.26
C ALA A 346 -6.01 -14.83 2.79
N ILE A 347 -5.28 -15.56 1.95
CA ILE A 347 -4.61 -16.82 2.35
C ILE A 347 -3.38 -16.55 3.22
N GLY A 348 -2.59 -15.51 2.92
CA GLY A 348 -1.41 -15.15 3.70
C GLY A 348 -1.70 -14.73 5.14
N TYR A 349 -2.97 -14.45 5.46
CA TYR A 349 -3.40 -14.18 6.83
C TYR A 349 -3.53 -15.46 7.69
N LEU A 350 -3.73 -16.61 7.05
CA LEU A 350 -4.04 -17.87 7.75
C LEU A 350 -2.91 -18.33 8.67
N PRO A 351 -1.62 -18.34 8.30
CA PRO A 351 -0.57 -18.84 9.19
C PRO A 351 -0.51 -18.08 10.52
N PHE A 352 -0.67 -16.75 10.50
CA PHE A 352 -0.67 -15.96 11.73
C PHE A 352 -1.91 -16.25 12.59
N THR A 353 -3.05 -16.54 11.96
CA THR A 353 -4.32 -16.77 12.64
C THR A 353 -4.42 -18.18 13.24
N LEU A 354 -3.99 -19.19 12.48
CA LEU A 354 -3.99 -20.58 12.89
C LEU A 354 -2.97 -20.87 14.00
N PHE A 355 -1.88 -20.10 14.05
CA PHE A 355 -0.82 -20.24 15.06
C PHE A 355 -0.69 -18.98 15.92
N TYR A 356 -1.83 -18.38 16.29
CA TYR A 356 -1.86 -17.06 16.92
C TYR A 356 -1.03 -16.99 18.21
N ASP A 357 -1.22 -17.94 19.13
CA ASP A 357 -0.53 -17.91 20.43
C ASP A 357 0.97 -18.09 20.28
N GLN A 358 1.43 -18.93 19.35
CA GLN A 358 2.86 -19.12 19.06
C GLN A 358 3.47 -17.82 18.51
N HIS A 359 2.78 -17.14 17.59
CA HIS A 359 3.24 -15.85 17.08
C HIS A 359 3.27 -14.78 18.18
N LYS A 360 2.24 -14.73 19.03
CA LYS A 360 2.19 -13.78 20.15
C LYS A 360 3.30 -14.03 21.17
N ALA A 361 3.55 -15.28 21.52
CA ALA A 361 4.66 -15.67 22.39
C ALA A 361 6.01 -15.29 21.76
N PHE A 362 6.21 -15.56 20.48
CA PHE A 362 7.41 -15.14 19.75
C PHE A 362 7.61 -13.62 19.81
N LEU A 363 6.58 -12.82 19.51
CA LEU A 363 6.68 -11.36 19.54
C LEU A 363 6.97 -10.83 20.96
N ALA A 364 6.32 -11.40 21.99
CA ALA A 364 6.53 -11.00 23.38
C ALA A 364 7.94 -11.37 23.88
N ASN A 365 8.44 -12.55 23.52
CA ASN A 365 9.76 -13.04 23.95
C ASN A 365 10.92 -12.38 23.19
N THR A 366 10.64 -11.57 22.16
CA THR A 366 11.65 -10.93 21.32
C THR A 366 11.54 -9.41 21.29
N VAL A 367 10.91 -8.81 22.30
CA VAL A 367 10.89 -7.35 22.47
C VAL A 367 12.33 -6.85 22.65
N MET A 368 12.74 -5.93 21.77
CA MET A 368 14.07 -5.32 21.75
C MET A 368 14.07 -3.93 22.35
N VAL A 369 12.98 -3.16 22.17
CA VAL A 369 12.83 -1.80 22.71
C VAL A 369 11.41 -1.63 23.25
N GLU A 370 11.32 -1.20 24.50
CA GLU A 370 10.05 -1.00 25.21
C GLU A 370 9.36 0.32 24.84
N LYS A 371 10.15 1.37 24.61
CA LYS A 371 9.67 2.71 24.20
C LYS A 371 9.06 2.65 22.79
N TYR A 372 8.03 3.45 22.57
CA TYR A 372 7.27 3.42 21.31
C TYR A 372 7.78 4.47 20.32
N TYR A 373 8.20 5.63 20.83
CA TYR A 373 8.59 6.78 20.02
C TYR A 373 10.02 7.22 20.33
N TRP A 374 10.76 7.64 19.32
CA TRP A 374 12.15 8.02 19.51
C TRP A 374 12.36 9.33 20.31
N PRO A 375 11.42 10.31 20.36
CA PRO A 375 11.56 11.47 21.25
C PRO A 375 11.63 11.08 22.73
N GLU A 376 10.97 9.99 23.14
CA GLU A 376 11.01 9.46 24.51
C GLU A 376 12.40 8.95 24.92
N LEU A 377 13.31 8.75 23.97
CA LEU A 377 14.70 8.37 24.25
C LEU A 377 15.54 9.57 24.70
N PHE A 378 15.08 10.79 24.44
CA PHE A 378 15.82 12.03 24.71
C PHE A 378 15.21 12.83 25.87
N THR A 379 13.89 12.79 26.04
CA THR A 379 13.20 13.55 27.08
C THR A 379 11.83 12.97 27.41
N ASP A 380 11.48 12.96 28.69
CA ASP A 380 10.13 12.63 29.17
C ASP A 380 9.20 13.86 29.22
N SER A 381 9.74 15.08 29.01
CA SER A 381 8.94 16.31 29.00
C SER A 381 8.13 16.40 27.70
N HIS A 382 6.81 16.55 27.83
CA HIS A 382 5.93 16.75 26.67
C HIS A 382 6.38 17.93 25.79
N ALA A 383 6.76 19.06 26.40
CA ALA A 383 7.26 20.22 25.67
C ALA A 383 8.57 19.90 24.91
N GLY A 384 9.46 19.11 25.52
CA GLY A 384 10.69 18.65 24.87
C GLY A 384 10.40 17.74 23.66
N GLN A 385 9.45 16.82 23.79
CA GLN A 385 9.06 15.93 22.69
C GLN A 385 8.37 16.71 21.55
N VAL A 386 7.55 17.72 21.86
CA VAL A 386 6.95 18.61 20.85
C VAL A 386 8.03 19.43 20.13
N ALA A 387 9.04 19.94 20.85
CA ALA A 387 10.16 20.65 20.22
C ALA A 387 10.94 19.74 19.25
N ILE A 388 11.20 18.50 19.64
CA ILE A 388 11.82 17.48 18.77
C ILE A 388 10.95 17.23 17.53
N ALA A 389 9.63 17.12 17.70
CA ALA A 389 8.69 16.93 16.60
C ALA A 389 8.74 18.08 15.59
N ILE A 390 8.82 19.33 16.08
CA ILE A 390 8.94 20.54 15.24
C ILE A 390 10.25 20.53 14.45
N VAL A 391 11.37 20.20 15.09
CA VAL A 391 12.68 20.07 14.41
C VAL A 391 12.61 18.98 13.34
N PHE A 392 12.00 17.84 13.65
CA PHE A 392 11.81 16.76 12.70
C PHE A 392 10.92 17.19 11.52
N TRP A 393 9.85 17.95 11.77
CA TRP A 393 9.00 18.52 10.73
C TRP A 393 9.74 19.48 9.80
N LEU A 394 10.61 20.33 10.33
CA LEU A 394 11.49 21.20 9.54
C LEU A 394 12.47 20.38 8.69
N ALA A 395 13.04 19.32 9.26
CA ALA A 395 13.92 18.40 8.53
C ALA A 395 13.20 17.70 7.38
N LEU A 396 11.97 17.22 7.59
CA LEU A 396 11.14 16.61 6.54
C LEU A 396 10.73 17.61 5.46
N SER A 397 10.45 18.86 5.84
CA SER A 397 10.16 19.95 4.90
C SER A 397 11.38 20.27 4.03
N GLY A 398 12.57 20.35 4.64
CA GLY A 398 13.84 20.50 3.92
C GLY A 398 14.12 19.31 2.99
N LEU A 399 13.85 18.08 3.46
CA LEU A 399 13.97 16.87 2.65
C LEU A 399 13.04 16.91 1.43
N LEU A 400 11.79 17.36 1.57
CA LEU A 400 10.86 17.48 0.45
C LEU A 400 11.41 18.43 -0.62
N VAL A 401 11.87 19.62 -0.22
CA VAL A 401 12.49 20.60 -1.14
C VAL A 401 13.72 20.01 -1.82
N TYR A 402 14.58 19.31 -1.07
CA TYR A 402 15.74 18.63 -1.62
C TYR A 402 15.35 17.57 -2.66
N LEU A 403 14.33 16.74 -2.38
CA LEU A 403 13.88 15.69 -3.28
C LEU A 403 13.28 16.25 -4.57
N VAL A 404 12.52 17.34 -4.50
CA VAL A 404 11.98 18.03 -5.69
C VAL A 404 13.13 18.56 -6.57
N ARG A 405 14.11 19.24 -5.97
CA ARG A 405 15.30 19.75 -6.69
C ARG A 405 16.13 18.61 -7.30
N LYS A 406 16.33 17.53 -6.55
CA LYS A 406 17.05 16.34 -7.02
C LYS A 406 16.31 15.62 -8.15
N GLY A 407 14.99 15.50 -8.04
CA GLY A 407 14.14 14.92 -9.09
C GLY A 407 14.22 15.70 -10.39
N ALA A 408 14.14 17.04 -10.31
CA ALA A 408 14.33 17.95 -11.45
C ALA A 408 15.71 17.77 -12.09
N ALA A 409 16.77 17.77 -11.29
CA ALA A 409 18.13 17.56 -11.77
C ALA A 409 18.33 16.17 -12.43
N ASN A 410 17.77 15.11 -11.84
CA ASN A 410 17.88 13.75 -12.37
C ASN A 410 17.13 13.52 -13.68
N THR A 411 16.07 14.29 -13.92
CA THR A 411 15.23 14.19 -15.12
C THR A 411 15.53 15.28 -16.16
N GLN A 412 16.44 16.21 -15.84
CA GLN A 412 16.75 17.39 -16.67
C GLN A 412 15.49 18.22 -16.98
N THR A 413 14.65 18.40 -15.97
CA THR A 413 13.39 19.17 -16.03
C THR A 413 13.39 20.29 -15.00
N SER A 414 12.39 21.16 -15.06
CA SER A 414 12.23 22.22 -14.06
C SER A 414 11.59 21.67 -12.78
N THR A 415 11.82 22.33 -11.65
CA THR A 415 11.10 22.00 -10.39
C THR A 415 9.59 22.19 -10.54
N SER A 416 9.15 23.15 -11.35
CA SER A 416 7.73 23.34 -11.66
C SER A 416 7.15 22.15 -12.41
N SER A 417 7.89 21.60 -13.38
CA SER A 417 7.48 20.39 -14.11
C SER A 417 7.32 19.21 -13.16
N ILE A 418 8.26 19.01 -12.23
CA ILE A 418 8.21 17.94 -11.23
C ILE A 418 6.97 18.04 -10.32
N VAL A 419 6.57 19.25 -9.94
CA VAL A 419 5.46 19.47 -9.00
C VAL A 419 4.10 19.43 -9.71
N ASN A 420 4.00 19.97 -10.93
CA ASN A 420 2.71 20.24 -11.57
C ASN A 420 2.31 19.23 -12.64
N LYS A 421 3.25 18.42 -13.15
CA LYS A 421 2.96 17.42 -14.20
C LYS A 421 2.82 16.03 -13.62
N ASN A 422 1.91 15.26 -14.19
CA ASN A 422 1.91 13.82 -13.96
C ASN A 422 3.08 13.14 -14.69
N THR A 423 3.34 11.87 -14.40
CA THR A 423 4.51 11.17 -14.96
C THR A 423 4.43 11.01 -16.49
N GLU A 424 3.24 10.86 -17.08
CA GLU A 424 3.05 10.76 -18.53
C GLU A 424 3.39 12.10 -19.21
N GLU A 425 2.89 13.21 -18.66
CA GLU A 425 3.18 14.57 -19.13
C GLU A 425 4.67 14.94 -18.97
N LEU A 426 5.28 14.54 -17.85
CA LEU A 426 6.71 14.74 -17.61
C LEU A 426 7.54 13.94 -18.61
N GLN A 427 7.16 12.70 -18.91
CA GLN A 427 7.81 11.89 -19.94
C GLN A 427 7.68 12.56 -21.32
N GLY A 428 6.50 13.10 -21.65
CA GLY A 428 6.28 13.83 -22.90
C GLY A 428 7.18 15.07 -23.04
N GLU A 429 7.39 15.83 -21.94
CA GLU A 429 8.33 16.96 -21.94
C GLU A 429 9.77 16.51 -22.21
N ILE A 430 10.20 15.42 -21.57
CA ILE A 430 11.55 14.88 -21.75
C ILE A 430 11.75 14.43 -23.21
N ASP A 431 10.77 13.73 -23.78
CA ASP A 431 10.81 13.26 -25.17
C ASP A 431 10.88 14.42 -26.16
N ALA A 432 10.13 15.50 -25.92
CA ALA A 432 10.16 16.69 -26.78
C ALA A 432 11.55 17.35 -26.77
N LYS A 433 12.21 17.46 -25.60
CA LYS A 433 13.56 18.04 -25.52
C LYS A 433 14.60 17.25 -26.32
N ILE A 434 14.48 15.92 -26.35
CA ILE A 434 15.40 15.06 -27.12
C ILE A 434 15.18 15.26 -28.62
N ARG A 435 13.93 15.33 -29.09
CA ARG A 435 13.60 15.51 -30.51
C ARG A 435 13.99 16.87 -31.08
N PHE A 436 14.10 17.90 -30.25
CA PHE A 436 14.42 19.27 -30.66
C PHE A 436 15.77 19.76 -30.11
N ALA A 437 16.65 18.85 -29.71
CA ALA A 437 18.01 19.21 -29.34
C ALA A 437 18.75 19.73 -30.58
N PRO A 438 19.45 20.88 -30.53
CA PRO A 438 20.19 21.39 -31.68
C PRO A 438 21.35 20.44 -31.97
N GLY A 439 21.24 19.64 -33.04
CA GLY A 439 22.27 18.68 -33.45
C GLY A 439 21.84 17.49 -34.30
N ASP A 440 20.54 17.26 -34.50
CA ASP A 440 20.03 16.25 -35.47
C ASP A 440 19.71 16.86 -36.85
#